data_AF-A0A359MSC4-F1
#
_entry.id   AF-A0A359MSC4-F1
#
_cell.length_a   1.000
_cell.length_b   1.000
_cell.length_c   1.000
_cell.angle_alpha   90.00
_cell.angle_beta   90.00
_cell.angle_gamma   90.00
#
_symmetry.space_group_name_H-M   'P 1'
#
loop_
_entity.id
_entity.type
_entity.pdbx_description
1 polymer ?
#
loop_
_entity_poly.entity_id
_entity_poly.type
_entity_poly.pdbx_seq_one_letter_code
_entity_poly.pdbx_strand_id
1 'polypeptide(L)' 'EHVLGEFGLEILDRVPAAFECDCDKERVEKAIISIGEKDIREMIEENEPIEVNCQFCNAHYHFSVEELKDILQKSMKK' A
#
# COMPACT_ATOMS: atom_id res chain seq x y z
N GLU A 1 19.13 -27.68 17.74
CA GLU A 1 19.37 -28.92 18.52
C GLU A 1 18.79 -28.88 19.93
N HIS A 2 18.89 -27.75 20.66
CA HIS A 2 18.27 -27.61 22.01
C HIS A 2 16.74 -27.80 22.06
N VAL A 3 16.02 -27.62 20.95
CA VAL A 3 14.54 -27.78 20.90
C VAL A 3 14.11 -29.23 20.62
N LEU A 4 14.92 -30.02 19.90
CA LEU A 4 14.54 -31.37 19.45
C LEU A 4 15.11 -32.51 20.32
N GLY A 5 16.07 -32.24 21.21
CA GLY A 5 16.61 -33.23 22.14
C GLY A 5 17.28 -34.40 21.40
N GLU A 6 16.85 -35.63 21.69
CA GLU A 6 17.37 -36.85 21.04
C GLU A 6 16.83 -37.07 19.62
N PHE A 7 15.80 -36.33 19.21
CA PHE A 7 15.32 -36.35 17.83
C PHE A 7 16.28 -35.54 16.96
N GLY A 8 16.96 -36.21 16.02
CA GLY A 8 17.90 -35.57 15.10
C GLY A 8 17.23 -34.54 14.18
N LEU A 9 17.98 -33.50 13.79
CA LEU A 9 17.52 -32.51 12.82
C LEU A 9 17.86 -32.97 11.40
N GLU A 10 16.85 -33.14 10.56
CA GLU A 10 17.01 -33.30 9.11
C GLU A 10 16.49 -32.05 8.39
N ILE A 11 17.36 -31.37 7.64
CA ILE A 11 16.99 -30.20 6.84
C ILE A 11 16.70 -30.67 5.42
N LEU A 12 15.43 -30.63 5.03
CA LEU A 12 15.00 -31.05 3.69
C LEU A 12 15.21 -29.96 2.63
N ASP A 13 15.03 -28.69 3.00
CA ASP A 13 15.18 -27.56 2.09
C ASP A 13 15.52 -26.26 2.84
N ARG A 14 16.00 -25.25 2.12
CA ARG A 14 16.27 -23.89 2.61
C ARG A 14 15.70 -22.86 1.66
N VAL A 15 14.70 -22.13 2.13
CA VAL A 15 14.11 -21.01 1.40
C VAL A 15 14.63 -19.69 1.99
N PRO A 16 15.15 -18.76 1.18
CA PRO A 16 15.52 -17.45 1.67
C PRO A 16 14.27 -16.71 2.16
N ALA A 17 14.33 -16.20 3.38
CA ALA A 17 13.28 -15.38 3.94
C ALA A 17 13.76 -13.93 3.99
N ALA A 18 12.94 -13.04 3.44
CA ALA A 18 13.15 -11.60 3.49
C ALA A 18 11.80 -10.90 3.69
N PHE A 19 11.83 -9.67 4.21
CA PHE A 19 10.66 -8.80 4.21
C PHE A 19 10.45 -8.26 2.79
N GLU A 20 9.21 -8.36 2.29
CA GLU A 20 8.82 -7.83 1.00
C GLU A 20 7.42 -7.21 1.11
N CYS A 21 7.22 -6.06 0.47
CA CYS A 21 5.92 -5.40 0.35
C CYS A 21 5.70 -5.01 -1.11
N ASP A 22 4.50 -5.29 -1.59
CA ASP A 22 4.07 -5.11 -2.98
C ASP A 22 3.28 -3.82 -3.20
N CYS A 23 3.48 -2.82 -2.32
CA CYS A 23 2.88 -1.51 -2.50
C CYS A 23 3.62 -0.72 -3.58
N ASP A 24 2.85 0.01 -4.38
CA ASP A 24 3.34 0.99 -5.32
C ASP A 24 2.32 2.15 -5.40
N LYS A 25 2.66 3.20 -6.16
CA LYS A 25 1.80 4.39 -6.26
C LYS A 25 0.45 4.08 -6.92
N GLU A 26 0.39 3.15 -7.87
CA GLU A 26 -0.85 2.77 -8.57
C GLU A 26 -1.79 1.98 -7.64
N ARG A 27 -1.25 1.10 -6.82
CA ARG A 27 -2.01 0.35 -5.82
C ARG A 27 -2.55 1.26 -4.73
N VAL A 28 -1.76 2.24 -4.30
CA VAL A 28 -2.21 3.26 -3.35
C VAL A 28 -3.25 4.18 -3.98
N GLU A 29 -3.13 4.52 -5.27
CA GLU A 29 -4.14 5.25 -6.03
C GLU A 29 -5.51 4.53 -5.98
N LYS A 30 -5.52 3.22 -6.20
CA LYS A 30 -6.75 2.40 -6.09
C LYS A 30 -7.36 2.43 -4.71
N ALA A 31 -6.55 2.54 -3.65
CA ALA A 31 -7.05 2.73 -2.30
C ALA A 31 -7.73 4.10 -2.13
N ILE A 32 -7.17 5.17 -2.69
CA ILE A 32 -7.81 6.50 -2.70
C ILE A 32 -9.14 6.46 -3.46
N ILE A 33 -9.19 5.82 -4.64
CA ILE A 33 -10.43 5.64 -5.41
C ILE A 33 -11.53 4.97 -4.57
N SER A 34 -11.16 4.02 -3.70
CA SER A 34 -12.11 3.28 -2.88
C SER A 34 -12.76 4.10 -1.75
N ILE A 35 -12.20 5.26 -1.39
CA ILE A 35 -12.76 6.16 -0.37
C ILE A 35 -14.06 6.80 -0.88
N GLY A 36 -14.15 7.06 -2.20
CA GLY A 36 -15.36 7.54 -2.86
C GLY A 36 -15.28 8.98 -3.35
N GLU A 37 -16.18 9.33 -4.28
CA GLU A 37 -16.14 10.60 -5.02
C GLU A 37 -16.24 11.83 -4.10
N LYS A 38 -17.14 11.77 -3.11
CA LYS A 38 -17.39 12.88 -2.19
C LYS A 38 -16.14 13.27 -1.43
N ASP A 39 -15.47 12.28 -0.83
CA ASP A 39 -14.31 12.51 0.03
C ASP A 39 -13.11 12.97 -0.80
N ILE A 40 -12.92 12.43 -2.01
CA ILE A 40 -11.88 12.89 -2.94
C ILE A 40 -12.11 14.36 -3.35
N ARG A 41 -13.37 14.78 -3.55
CA ARG A 41 -13.70 16.19 -3.85
C ARG A 41 -13.36 17.09 -2.67
N GLU A 42 -13.72 16.69 -1.46
CA GLU A 42 -13.38 17.44 -0.23
C GLU A 42 -11.85 17.63 -0.11
N MET A 43 -11.06 16.58 -0.35
CA MET A 43 -9.59 16.67 -0.37
C MET A 43 -9.05 17.65 -1.45
N ILE A 44 -9.70 17.71 -2.62
CA ILE A 44 -9.31 18.66 -3.68
C ILE A 44 -9.67 20.11 -3.31
N GLU A 45 -10.81 20.31 -2.63
CA GLU A 45 -11.29 21.62 -2.19
C GLU A 45 -10.39 22.25 -1.11
N GLU A 46 -9.80 21.42 -0.24
CA GLU A 46 -8.76 21.85 0.70
C GLU A 46 -7.52 22.42 0.00
N ASN A 47 -7.33 22.09 -1.29
CA ASN A 47 -6.26 22.60 -2.16
C ASN A 47 -4.85 22.37 -1.58
N GLU A 48 -4.68 21.25 -0.89
CA GLU A 48 -3.42 20.77 -0.33
C GLU A 48 -3.11 19.34 -0.84
N PRO A 49 -1.83 18.98 -1.02
CA PRO A 49 -1.46 17.60 -1.32
C PRO A 49 -1.74 16.68 -0.13
N ILE A 50 -2.03 15.41 -0.40
CA ILE A 50 -2.21 14.40 0.65
C ILE A 50 -1.03 13.43 0.71
N GLU A 51 -0.82 12.87 1.89
CA GLU A 51 0.13 11.79 2.15
C GLU A 51 -0.63 10.52 2.52
N VAL A 52 -0.33 9.41 1.85
CA VAL A 52 -0.89 8.09 2.14
C VAL A 52 0.22 7.14 2.55
N ASN A 53 0.07 6.53 3.72
CA ASN A 53 1.08 5.67 4.32
C ASN A 53 0.69 4.20 4.21
N CYS A 54 1.58 3.40 3.62
CA CYS A 54 1.42 1.96 3.56
C CYS A 54 1.54 1.37 4.97
N GLN A 55 0.46 0.76 5.46
CA GLN A 55 0.41 0.18 6.82
C GLN A 55 1.27 -1.09 6.98
N PHE A 56 1.88 -1.59 5.90
CA PHE A 56 2.74 -2.79 5.92
C PHE A 56 4.23 -2.46 5.95
N CYS A 57 4.69 -1.59 5.04
CA CYS A 57 6.11 -1.24 4.92
C CYS A 57 6.44 0.19 5.35
N ASN A 58 5.43 0.97 5.73
CA ASN A 58 5.58 2.38 6.11
C ASN A 58 6.16 3.27 5.00
N ALA A 59 5.97 2.90 3.73
CA ALA A 59 6.25 3.79 2.61
C ALA A 59 5.23 4.94 2.57
N HIS A 60 5.71 6.14 2.26
CA HIS A 60 4.94 7.39 2.23
C HIS A 60 4.72 7.83 0.78
N TYR A 61 3.46 7.90 0.35
CA TYR A 61 3.09 8.29 -1.01
C TYR A 61 2.41 9.65 -1.01
N HIS A 62 2.98 10.60 -1.73
CA HIS A 62 2.40 11.94 -1.88
C HIS A 62 1.59 12.03 -3.17
N PHE A 63 0.41 12.64 -3.08
CA PHE A 63 -0.47 12.91 -4.21
C PHE A 63 -0.74 14.41 -4.28
N SER A 64 -0.42 15.02 -5.43
CA SER A 64 -0.75 16.43 -5.68
C SER A 64 -2.24 16.61 -5.93
N VAL A 65 -2.71 17.86 -5.87
CA VAL A 65 -4.10 18.21 -6.19
C VAL A 65 -4.46 17.83 -7.63
N GLU A 66 -3.52 17.96 -8.56
CA GLU A 66 -3.67 17.51 -9.95
C GLU A 66 -3.84 15.99 -10.03
N GLU A 67 -3.03 15.23 -9.30
CA GLU A 67 -3.16 13.77 -9.23
C GLU A 67 -4.51 13.37 -8.62
N LEU A 68 -4.99 14.08 -7.59
CA LEU A 68 -6.32 13.85 -7.02
C LEU A 68 -7.45 14.12 -8.02
N LYS A 69 -7.31 15.16 -8.87
CA LYS A 69 -8.26 15.42 -9.97
C LYS A 69 -8.27 14.29 -10.99
N ASP A 70 -7.10 13.74 -11.33
CA ASP A 70 -7.00 12.59 -12.24
C ASP A 70 -7.63 11.34 -11.62
N ILE A 71 -7.40 11.11 -10.33
CA ILE A 71 -8.00 10.03 -9.54
C ILE A 71 -9.53 10.15 -9.51
N LEU A 72 -10.05 11.35 -9.30
CA LEU A 72 -11.49 11.64 -9.34
C LEU A 72 -12.08 11.30 -10.71
N GLN A 73 -11.39 11.65 -11.80
CA GLN A 73 -11.86 11.27 -13.14
C GLN A 73 -11.86 9.76 -13.35
N LYS A 74 -10.88 9.04 -12.81
CA LYS A 74 -10.81 7.57 -12.91
C LYS A 74 -11.91 6.89 -12.09
N SER A 75 -12.28 7.43 -10.94
CA SER A 75 -13.34 6.86 -10.08
C SER A 75 -14.74 6.95 -10.72
N MET A 76 -14.97 7.95 -11.58
CA MET A 76 -16.24 8.15 -12.29
C MET A 76 -16.40 7.29 -13.57
N LYS A 77 -15.30 6.76 -14.12
CA LYS A 77 -15.31 5.92 -15.33
C LYS A 77 -15.58 4.46 -14.97
N LYS A 78 -16.83 4.13 -14.64
CA LYS A 78 -17.34 2.75 -14.59
C LYS A 78 -17.88 2.31 -15.94
#